data_AF-A0A3P6GVH2-F1
#
_entry.id   AF-A0A3P6GVH2-F1
#
_cell.length_a   1.000
_cell.length_b   1.000
_cell.length_c   1.000
_cell.angle_alpha   90.00
_cell.angle_beta   90.00
_cell.angle_gamma   90.00
#
_symmetry.space_group_name_H-M   'P 1'
#
loop_
_entity.id
_entity.type
_entity.pdbx_description
1 polymer ?
#
loop_
_entity_poly.entity_id
_entity_poly.type
_entity_poly.pdbx_seq_one_letter_code
_entity_poly.pdbx_strand_id
1 'polypeptide(L)'
;MEVQLKGFLRRRTIGAFYVPIKNVRQEHSTSRHPAWVALGAELKLRNGQIVGTQGQTKNFLFVDIWLTPLAGERISVMILAP
;
A
#
# COMPACT_ATOMS: atom_id res chain seq x y z
N MET A 1 0.53 -3.59 -1.29
CA MET A 1 0.70 -3.89 0.14
C MET A 1 -0.57 -4.61 0.62
N GLU A 2 -0.42 -5.64 1.44
CA GLU A 2 -1.54 -6.31 2.09
C GLU A 2 -1.53 -6.02 3.58
N VAL A 3 -2.70 -5.76 4.16
CA VAL A 3 -2.87 -5.63 5.60
C VAL A 3 -3.44 -6.94 6.13
N GLN A 4 -2.69 -7.57 7.03
CA GLN A 4 -3.03 -8.88 7.59
C GLN A 4 -3.16 -8.79 9.11
N LEU A 5 -4.24 -9.37 9.64
CA LEU A 5 -4.38 -9.60 11.08
C LEU A 5 -3.78 -10.95 11.44
N LYS A 6 -2.96 -10.98 12.49
CA LYS A 6 -2.44 -12.22 13.07
C LYS A 6 -3.53 -12.87 13.90
N GLY A 7 -4.07 -13.98 13.42
CA GLY A 7 -4.92 -14.87 14.22
C GLY A 7 -4.10 -15.91 14.96
N PHE A 8 -4.75 -16.62 15.89
CA PHE A 8 -4.15 -17.68 16.70
C PHE A 8 -3.60 -18.85 15.84
N LEU A 9 -4.32 -19.25 14.79
CA LEU A 9 -3.93 -20.37 13.91
C LEU A 9 -3.43 -19.92 12.52
N ARG A 10 -3.87 -18.77 12.03
CA ARG A 10 -3.48 -18.25 10.71
C ARG A 10 -3.60 -16.74 10.64
N ARG A 11 -2.84 -16.13 9.71
CA ARG A 11 -3.05 -14.74 9.33
C ARG A 11 -4.25 -14.64 8.41
N ARG A 12 -5.01 -13.55 8.54
CA ARG A 12 -6.14 -13.22 7.66
C ARG A 12 -5.91 -11.85 7.04
N THR A 13 -5.91 -11.77 5.71
CA THR A 13 -5.90 -10.49 5.00
C THR A 13 -7.23 -9.77 5.25
N ILE A 14 -7.14 -8.53 5.72
CA ILE A 14 -8.30 -7.65 5.99
C ILE A 14 -8.46 -6.54 4.96
N GLY A 15 -7.48 -6.41 4.07
CA GLY A 15 -7.58 -5.55 2.90
C GLY A 15 -6.24 -5.41 2.20
N ALA A 16 -6.28 -4.93 0.97
CA ALA A 16 -5.13 -4.66 0.14
C ALA A 16 -5.17 -3.21 -0.35
N PHE A 17 -3.98 -2.65 -0.55
CA PHE A 17 -3.78 -1.35 -1.17
C PHE A 17 -2.77 -1.49 -2.32
N TYR A 18 -3.11 -0.96 -3.48
CA TYR A 18 -2.26 -0.93 -4.65
C TYR A 18 -2.03 0.51 -5.10
N VAL A 19 -0.76 0.88 -5.27
CA VAL A 19 -0.34 2.16 -5.85
C VAL A 19 0.68 1.87 -6.94
N PRO A 20 0.47 2.34 -8.19
CA PRO A 20 1.49 2.27 -9.22
C PRO A 20 2.72 3.09 -8.83
N ILE A 21 3.94 2.56 -9.04
CA ILE A 21 5.20 3.26 -8.71
C ILE A 21 5.27 4.64 -9.36
N LYS A 22 4.76 4.79 -10.59
CA LYS A 22 4.67 6.07 -11.31
C LYS A 22 3.85 7.16 -10.59
N ASN A 23 2.97 6.77 -9.67
CA ASN A 23 2.16 7.68 -8.85
C ASN A 23 2.81 7.95 -7.49
N VAL A 24 3.97 7.32 -7.20
CA VAL A 24 4.72 7.54 -5.97
C VAL A 24 5.72 8.66 -6.19
N ARG A 25 5.73 9.65 -5.29
CA ARG A 25 6.63 10.80 -5.36
C ARG A 25 8.06 10.41 -5.01
N GLN A 26 9.04 11.22 -5.42
CA GLN A 26 10.43 11.12 -4.98
C GLN A 26 10.63 11.76 -3.59
N GLU A 27 11.58 11.26 -2.81
CA GLU A 27 11.87 11.70 -1.44
C GLU A 27 12.20 13.20 -1.34
N HIS A 28 12.91 13.74 -2.32
CA HIS A 28 13.31 15.15 -2.34
C HIS A 28 12.16 16.13 -2.60
N SER A 29 10.92 15.64 -2.79
CA SER A 29 9.73 16.49 -2.78
C SER A 29 9.53 17.05 -1.38
N THR A 30 9.76 18.35 -1.20
CA THR A 30 9.64 19.08 0.08
C THR A 30 8.25 19.02 0.70
N SER A 31 7.22 18.66 -0.08
CA SER A 31 5.85 18.49 0.41
C SER A 31 5.53 17.01 0.64
N ARG A 32 5.33 16.62 1.91
CA ARG A 32 4.75 15.33 2.30
C ARG A 32 3.23 15.44 2.30
N HIS A 33 2.56 14.46 1.71
CA HIS A 33 1.10 14.39 1.63
C HIS A 33 0.62 13.01 2.08
N PRO A 34 0.70 12.71 3.39
CA PRO A 34 0.13 11.49 3.92
C PRO A 34 -1.39 11.50 3.71
N ALA A 35 -1.98 10.34 3.43
CA ALA A 35 -3.41 10.24 3.15
C ALA A 35 -4.01 8.95 3.72
N TRP A 36 -5.29 9.04 4.08
CA TRP A 36 -6.12 7.87 4.36
C TRP A 36 -6.54 7.23 3.04
N VAL A 37 -6.17 5.97 2.84
CA VAL A 37 -6.54 5.19 1.65
C VAL A 37 -7.48 4.06 2.06
N ALA A 38 -8.59 3.91 1.33
CA ALA A 38 -9.50 2.79 1.51
C ALA A 38 -8.85 1.49 1.04
N LEU A 39 -9.03 0.41 1.79
CA LEU A 39 -8.52 -0.90 1.39
C LEU A 39 -9.55 -1.65 0.55
N GLY A 40 -9.07 -2.32 -0.50
CA GLY A 40 -9.86 -3.27 -1.26
C GLY A 40 -9.86 -4.65 -0.60
N ALA A 41 -10.94 -5.41 -0.78
CA ALA A 41 -11.08 -6.76 -0.23
C ALA A 41 -10.18 -7.76 -0.97
N GLU A 42 -9.96 -7.53 -2.26
CA GLU A 42 -9.23 -8.43 -3.16
C GLU A 42 -8.29 -7.67 -4.10
N LEU A 43 -7.30 -8.38 -4.65
CA LEU A 43 -6.43 -7.87 -5.71
C LEU A 43 -7.12 -8.01 -7.07
N LYS A 44 -7.06 -6.95 -7.88
CA LYS A 44 -7.53 -6.99 -9.27
C LYS A 44 -6.38 -7.40 -10.17
N LEU A 45 -6.57 -8.48 -10.91
CA LEU A 45 -5.59 -9.02 -11.85
C LEU A 45 -5.98 -8.73 -13.30
N ARG A 46 -4.98 -8.47 -14.15
CA ARG A 46 -5.11 -8.43 -15.61
C ARG A 46 -3.90 -9.14 -16.21
N ASN A 47 -4.11 -10.16 -17.02
CA ASN A 47 -3.06 -10.99 -17.61
C ASN A 47 -2.05 -11.52 -16.55
N GLY A 48 -2.56 -11.94 -15.39
CA GLY A 48 -1.74 -12.43 -14.27
C GLY A 48 -0.98 -11.34 -13.49
N GLN A 49 -1.06 -10.06 -13.89
CA GLN A 49 -0.43 -8.95 -13.17
C GLN A 49 -1.43 -8.20 -12.29
N ILE A 50 -0.97 -7.74 -11.13
CA ILE A 50 -1.77 -6.89 -10.23
C ILE A 50 -1.88 -5.50 -10.85
N VAL A 51 -3.12 -5.06 -11.07
CA VAL A 51 -3.41 -3.74 -11.65
C VAL A 51 -4.20 -2.84 -10.71
N GLY A 52 -4.61 -3.35 -9.55
CA GLY A 52 -5.41 -2.61 -8.59
C GLY A 52 -5.97 -3.51 -7.49
N THR A 53 -6.98 -2.99 -6.82
CA THR A 53 -7.78 -3.71 -5.83
C THR A 53 -9.26 -3.59 -6.17
N GLN A 54 -10.07 -4.55 -5.71
CA GLN A 54 -11.52 -4.56 -5.93
C GLN A 54 -12.27 -4.98 -4.65
N GLY A 55 -13.57 -4.67 -4.61
CA GLY A 55 -14.42 -4.85 -3.44
C GLY A 55 -14.05 -3.86 -2.35
N GLN A 56 -14.98 -2.99 -1.94
CA GLN A 56 -14.68 -2.00 -0.90
C GLN A 56 -14.73 -2.64 0.49
N THR A 57 -13.70 -2.47 1.31
CA THR A 57 -13.76 -2.79 2.73
C THR A 57 -14.16 -1.55 3.55
N LYS A 58 -14.46 -1.74 4.84
CA LYS A 58 -14.62 -0.62 5.78
C LYS A 58 -13.28 -0.19 6.42
N ASN A 59 -12.17 -0.75 5.97
CA ASN A 59 -10.85 -0.52 6.54
C ASN A 59 -10.11 0.56 5.74
N PHE A 60 -9.37 1.39 6.46
CA PHE A 60 -8.51 2.44 5.89
C PHE A 60 -7.10 2.30 6.42
N LEU A 61 -6.12 2.70 5.62
CA LEU A 61 -4.72 2.75 6.01
C LEU A 61 -4.24 4.19 5.85
N PHE A 62 -3.58 4.73 6.88
CA PHE A 62 -2.91 6.01 6.76
C PHE A 62 -1.50 5.76 6.23
N VAL A 63 -1.23 6.22 5.01
CA VAL A 63 0.03 5.95 4.32
C VAL A 63 0.71 7.22 3.88
N ASP A 64 2.03 7.20 3.99
CA ASP A 64 2.90 8.14 3.32
C ASP A 64 3.97 7.37 2.56
N ILE A 65 4.00 7.51 1.23
CA ILE A 65 4.83 6.68 0.35
C ILE A 65 5.66 7.58 -0.54
N TRP A 66 6.98 7.35 -0.53
CA TRP A 66 7.93 8.04 -1.39
C TRP A 66 9.02 7.07 -1.86
N LEU A 67 9.67 7.42 -2.96
CA LEU A 67 10.83 6.72 -3.50
C LEU A 67 12.09 7.44 -3.02
N THR A 68 12.94 6.71 -2.31
CA THR A 68 14.30 7.16 -2.02
C THR A 68 15.19 6.73 -3.19
N PRO A 69 15.82 7.66 -3.93
CA PRO A 69 16.79 7.29 -4.93
C PRO A 69 18.00 6.68 -4.21
N LEU A 70 18.11 5.35 -4.25
CA LEU A 70 19.30 4.64 -3.79
C LEU A 70 20.13 4.27 -5.01
N ALA A 71 21.45 4.28 -4.84
CA ALA A 71 22.41 3.61 -5.73
C ALA A 71 22.25 2.07 -5.74
N GLY A 72 21.05 1.55 -5.47
CA GLY A 72 20.69 0.15 -5.26
C GLY A 72 19.27 0.07 -4.67
N GLU A 73 18.30 -0.25 -5.54
CA GLU A 73 16.85 -0.24 -5.33
C GLU A 73 16.36 -0.73 -3.94
N ARG A 74 15.89 0.16 -3.08
CA ARG A 74 14.97 -0.18 -1.99
C ARG A 74 13.82 0.81 -1.93
N ILE A 75 12.59 0.29 -1.86
CA ILE A 75 11.38 1.06 -1.60
C ILE A 75 11.09 0.96 -0.10
N SER A 76 11.13 2.09 0.60
CA SER A 76 10.75 2.19 2.01
C SER A 76 9.28 2.59 2.11
N VAL A 77 8.47 1.76 2.79
CA VAL A 77 7.06 2.07 3.07
C VAL A 77 6.91 2.30 4.57
N MET A 78 6.59 3.52 4.99
CA MET A 78 6.30 3.83 6.39
C MET A 78 4.80 3.72 6.65
N ILE A 79 4.41 2.76 7.47
CA ILE A 79 3.02 2.57 7.91
C ILE A 79 2.88 3.26 9.26
N LEU A 80 2.08 4.32 9.31
CA LEU A 80 1.73 4.98 10.57
C LEU A 80 0.44 4.31 11.07
N ALA A 81 0.59 3.43 12.06
CA ALA A 81 -0.53 2.94 12.86
C ALA A 81 -0.69 3.83 14.11
N PRO A 82 -1.92 4.09 14.58
CA PRO A 82 -2.15 4.70 15.88
C PRO A 82 -1.66 3.80 17.02
#